data_AF-A0A945H9Z8-F1
#
_entry.id   AF-A0A945H9Z8-F1
#
_cell.length_a   1.000
_cell.length_b   1.000
_cell.length_c   1.000
_cell.angle_alpha   90.00
_cell.angle_beta   90.00
_cell.angle_gamma   90.00
#
_symmetry.space_group_name_H-M   'P 1'
#
loop_
_entity.id
_entity.type
_entity.pdbx_description
1 polymer ?
#
loop_
_entity_poly.entity_id
_entity_poly.type
_entity_poly.pdbx_seq_one_letter_code
_entity_poly.pdbx_strand_id
1 'polypeptide(L)'
;PENVSEANATELVGRADVVVDCAPLFEERFAMNDACVSLAKPMVECAMYETEAHITSFKPGKTGCLRCLYPEKPDDWQRRFPVIGAVSGAVGCLGAMEAIKIIAGLGEPLFSRLLTCDLRAMSFNSVRLRPRVDCPVCGG
;
A
#
# COMPACT_ATOMS: atom_id res chain seq x y z
N PRO A 1 -21.91 -4.35 -1.23
CA PRO A 1 -20.45 -4.08 -1.22
C PRO A 1 -19.72 -5.23 -0.53
N GLU A 2 -18.75 -5.83 -1.21
CA GLU A 2 -17.93 -6.93 -0.70
C GLU A 2 -16.50 -6.43 -0.42
N ASN A 3 -15.84 -7.02 0.57
CA ASN A 3 -14.42 -6.76 0.83
C ASN A 3 -13.55 -7.51 -0.19
N VAL A 4 -12.31 -7.04 -0.37
CA VAL A 4 -11.34 -7.76 -1.22
C VAL A 4 -10.89 -9.05 -0.53
N SER A 5 -10.68 -10.09 -1.32
CA SER A 5 -10.22 -11.41 -0.91
C SER A 5 -9.47 -12.06 -2.05
N GLU A 6 -8.80 -13.19 -1.81
CA GLU A 6 -8.16 -13.97 -2.87
C GLU A 6 -9.14 -14.36 -3.99
N ALA A 7 -10.43 -14.54 -3.68
CA ALA A 7 -11.44 -14.98 -4.65
C ALA A 7 -11.86 -13.89 -5.64
N ASN A 8 -11.76 -12.60 -5.28
CA ASN A 8 -12.24 -11.48 -6.12
C ASN A 8 -11.15 -10.45 -6.46
N ALA A 9 -9.97 -10.48 -5.83
CA ALA A 9 -8.91 -9.49 -6.02
C ALA A 9 -8.50 -9.35 -7.50
N THR A 10 -8.28 -10.46 -8.21
CA THR A 10 -7.87 -10.44 -9.62
C THR A 10 -8.88 -9.72 -10.51
N GLU A 11 -10.17 -9.97 -10.32
CA GLU A 11 -11.23 -9.31 -11.11
C GLU A 11 -11.28 -7.81 -10.80
N LEU A 12 -11.29 -7.45 -9.52
CA LEU A 12 -11.38 -6.06 -9.07
C LEU A 12 -10.18 -5.23 -9.54
N VAL A 13 -8.97 -5.76 -9.36
CA VAL A 13 -7.70 -5.13 -9.78
C VAL A 13 -7.64 -5.01 -11.30
N GLY A 14 -8.11 -6.01 -12.05
CA GLY A 14 -8.11 -5.98 -13.51
C GLY A 14 -8.92 -4.83 -14.12
N ARG A 15 -9.91 -4.32 -13.37
CA ARG A 15 -10.78 -3.20 -13.77
C ARG A 15 -10.19 -1.81 -13.48
N ALA A 16 -9.06 -1.74 -12.78
CA ALA A 16 -8.43 -0.48 -12.37
C ALA A 16 -7.11 -0.24 -13.12
N ASP A 17 -6.78 1.04 -13.32
CA ASP A 17 -5.46 1.46 -13.81
C ASP A 17 -4.43 1.59 -12.68
N VAL A 18 -4.90 2.03 -11.51
CA VAL A 18 -4.13 2.15 -10.27
C VAL A 18 -5.01 1.67 -9.13
N VAL A 19 -4.46 0.85 -8.24
CA VAL A 19 -5.15 0.37 -7.04
C VAL A 19 -4.70 1.18 -5.83
N VAL A 20 -5.62 1.53 -4.95
CA VAL A 20 -5.31 2.16 -3.66
C VAL A 20 -5.73 1.20 -2.55
N ASP A 21 -4.74 0.67 -1.85
CA ASP A 21 -4.92 -0.20 -0.71
C ASP A 21 -5.14 0.63 0.56
N CYS A 22 -6.37 0.57 1.07
CA CYS A 22 -6.79 1.13 2.35
C CYS A 22 -7.46 0.05 3.23
N ALA A 23 -7.17 -1.23 2.97
CA ALA A 23 -7.85 -2.32 3.64
C ALA A 23 -7.30 -2.52 5.07
N PRO A 24 -8.17 -2.81 6.06
CA PRO A 24 -7.74 -2.94 7.44
C PRO A 24 -7.04 -4.27 7.74
N LEU A 25 -7.17 -5.31 6.91
CA LEU A 25 -6.58 -6.63 7.18
C LEU A 25 -5.47 -6.99 6.20
N PHE A 26 -4.41 -7.63 6.70
CA PHE A 26 -3.29 -8.06 5.86
C PHE A 26 -3.69 -9.07 4.79
N GLU A 27 -4.71 -9.89 5.03
CA GLU A 27 -5.25 -10.83 4.05
C GLU A 27 -5.83 -10.10 2.83
N GLU A 28 -6.59 -9.02 3.06
CA GLU A 28 -7.17 -8.17 2.00
C GLU A 28 -6.03 -7.47 1.23
N ARG A 29 -5.05 -6.93 1.96
CA ARG A 29 -3.89 -6.22 1.42
C ARG A 29 -2.98 -7.11 0.58
N PHE A 30 -2.68 -8.32 1.06
CA PHE A 30 -1.89 -9.30 0.33
C PHE A 30 -2.63 -9.81 -0.91
N ALA A 31 -3.93 -10.06 -0.83
CA ALA A 31 -4.71 -10.44 -2.01
C ALA A 31 -4.66 -9.36 -3.11
N MET A 32 -4.80 -8.07 -2.72
CA MET A 32 -4.62 -6.95 -3.65
C MET A 32 -3.20 -6.86 -4.21
N ASN A 33 -2.19 -6.99 -3.35
CA ASN A 33 -0.79 -6.95 -3.77
C ASN A 33 -0.48 -8.03 -4.81
N ASP A 34 -0.86 -9.27 -4.53
CA ASP A 34 -0.51 -10.42 -5.35
C ASP A 34 -1.20 -10.32 -6.72
N ALA A 35 -2.45 -9.88 -6.75
CA ALA A 35 -3.17 -9.55 -7.98
C ALA A 35 -2.55 -8.37 -8.74
N CYS A 36 -2.15 -7.30 -8.05
CA CYS A 36 -1.48 -6.15 -8.67
C CYS A 36 -0.16 -6.55 -9.32
N VAL A 37 0.65 -7.37 -8.65
CA VAL A 37 1.91 -7.88 -9.20
C VAL A 37 1.64 -8.76 -10.43
N SER A 38 0.69 -9.69 -10.34
CA SER A 38 0.33 -10.59 -11.45
C SER A 38 -0.18 -9.84 -12.69
N LEU A 39 -1.01 -8.81 -12.49
CA LEU A 39 -1.61 -8.01 -13.57
C LEU A 39 -0.77 -6.79 -13.98
N ALA A 40 0.43 -6.64 -13.42
CA ALA A 40 1.32 -5.51 -13.63
C ALA A 40 0.66 -4.14 -13.37
N LYS A 41 -0.23 -4.06 -12.37
CA LYS A 41 -0.92 -2.83 -11.95
C LYS A 41 -0.17 -2.14 -10.80
N PRO A 42 0.07 -0.82 -10.87
CA PRO A 42 0.63 -0.10 -9.73
C PRO A 42 -0.37 -0.04 -8.57
N MET A 43 0.17 -0.06 -7.35
CA MET A 43 -0.60 -0.03 -6.11
C MET A 43 -0.07 1.06 -5.19
N VAL A 44 -0.95 1.88 -4.64
CA VAL A 44 -0.65 2.83 -3.56
C VAL A 44 -1.07 2.19 -2.25
N GLU A 45 -0.13 1.97 -1.35
CA GLU A 45 -0.36 1.39 -0.03
C GLU A 45 -0.52 2.51 0.99
N CYS A 46 -1.63 2.49 1.73
CA CYS A 46 -1.97 3.46 2.76
C CYS A 46 -2.33 2.75 4.08
N ALA A 47 -1.38 2.73 5.02
CA ALA A 47 -1.57 2.12 6.34
C ALA A 47 -1.46 3.17 7.45
N MET A 48 -2.13 2.93 8.57
CA MET A 48 -2.18 3.84 9.71
C MET A 48 -2.51 3.10 11.00
N TYR A 49 -1.97 3.60 12.11
CA TYR A 49 -2.21 3.08 13.46
C TYR A 49 -2.02 4.21 14.47
N GLU A 50 -2.99 4.42 15.35
CA GLU A 50 -3.06 5.55 16.28
C GLU A 50 -2.90 6.93 15.61
N THR A 51 -1.71 7.54 15.75
CA THR A 51 -1.32 8.83 15.19
C THR A 51 -0.24 8.70 14.11
N GLU A 52 0.11 7.48 13.73
CA GLU A 52 1.14 7.18 12.74
C GLU A 52 0.51 6.73 11.42
N ALA A 53 1.23 7.01 10.33
CA ALA A 53 0.84 6.57 9.01
C ALA A 53 2.03 6.22 8.13
N HIS A 54 1.82 5.24 7.26
CA HIS A 54 2.76 4.76 6.27
C HIS A 54 2.13 4.83 4.88
N ILE A 55 2.80 5.53 3.96
CA ILE A 55 2.38 5.59 2.55
C ILE A 55 3.55 5.16 1.67
N THR A 56 3.28 4.28 0.70
CA THR A 56 4.25 3.93 -0.34
C THR A 56 3.52 3.59 -1.63
N SER A 57 4.24 3.57 -2.74
CA SER A 57 3.70 3.17 -4.03
C SER A 57 4.56 2.04 -4.60
N PHE A 58 3.90 1.01 -5.11
CA PHE A 58 4.53 -0.13 -5.75
C PHE A 58 4.25 -0.12 -7.25
N LYS A 59 5.28 -0.38 -8.04
CA LYS A 59 5.20 -0.58 -9.49
C LYS A 59 5.79 -1.95 -9.81
N PRO A 60 4.93 -2.96 -10.12
CA PRO A 60 5.39 -4.29 -10.48
C PRO A 60 6.48 -4.27 -11.57
N GLY A 61 7.50 -5.10 -11.42
CA GLY A 61 8.67 -5.17 -12.31
C GLY A 61 9.66 -4.00 -12.19
N LYS A 62 9.39 -2.97 -11.37
CA LYS A 62 10.32 -1.84 -11.13
C LYS A 62 10.66 -1.62 -9.66
N THR A 63 9.74 -1.93 -8.74
CA THR A 63 9.94 -1.81 -7.29
C THR A 63 9.78 -3.18 -6.62
N GLY A 64 10.01 -3.25 -5.31
CA GLY A 64 9.49 -4.35 -4.51
C GLY A 64 7.96 -4.31 -4.46
N CYS A 65 7.35 -5.29 -3.79
CA CYS A 65 5.92 -5.35 -3.53
C CYS A 65 5.63 -5.31 -2.02
N LEU A 66 4.36 -5.38 -1.62
CA LEU A 66 3.98 -5.38 -0.21
C LEU A 66 4.63 -6.53 0.57
N ARG A 67 4.76 -7.72 -0.02
CA ARG A 67 5.44 -8.88 0.59
C ARG A 67 6.95 -8.68 0.79
N CYS A 68 7.56 -7.75 0.06
CA CYS A 68 8.94 -7.36 0.33
C CYS A 68 9.04 -6.53 1.62
N LEU A 69 8.04 -5.70 1.89
CA LEU A 69 7.97 -4.84 3.07
C LEU A 69 7.48 -5.61 4.31
N TYR A 70 6.42 -6.41 4.14
CA TYR A 70 5.81 -7.24 5.17
C TYR A 70 5.76 -8.70 4.69
N PRO A 71 6.80 -9.50 4.99
CA PRO A 71 6.88 -10.88 4.51
C PRO A 71 5.74 -11.75 5.05
N GLU A 72 5.41 -11.55 6.32
CA GLU A 72 4.35 -12.23 7.05
C GLU A 72 3.45 -11.18 7.72
N LYS A 73 2.17 -11.53 7.95
CA LYS A 73 1.28 -10.66 8.72
C LYS A 73 1.76 -10.62 10.18
N PRO A 74 1.65 -9.49 10.89
CA PRO A 74 1.85 -9.47 12.32
C PRO A 74 0.82 -10.38 13.02
N ASP A 75 1.26 -11.13 14.03
CA ASP A 75 0.41 -12.10 14.73
C ASP A 75 -0.79 -11.45 15.42
N ASP A 76 -0.57 -10.29 16.04
CA ASP A 76 -1.57 -9.59 16.86
C ASP A 76 -2.42 -8.59 16.07
N TRP A 77 -2.30 -8.52 14.74
CA TRP A 77 -3.05 -7.56 13.94
C TRP A 77 -4.54 -7.92 13.88
N GLN A 78 -5.40 -6.92 14.13
CA GLN A 78 -6.85 -7.09 14.15
C GLN A 78 -7.54 -6.00 13.34
N ARG A 79 -8.73 -6.30 12.82
CA ARG A 79 -9.53 -5.35 12.02
C ARG A 79 -9.87 -4.07 12.78
N ARG A 80 -10.06 -4.15 14.10
CA ARG A 80 -10.33 -3.00 14.96
C ARG A 80 -9.02 -2.57 15.59
N PHE A 81 -8.53 -1.41 15.18
CA PHE A 81 -7.35 -0.76 15.72
C PHE A 81 -7.67 0.71 16.02
N PRO A 82 -6.97 1.33 16.99
CA PRO A 82 -7.16 2.74 17.29
C PRO A 82 -6.67 3.60 16.13
N VAL A 83 -7.48 4.58 15.69
CA VAL A 83 -7.06 5.62 14.74
C VAL A 83 -7.94 6.85 14.89
N ILE A 84 -7.33 8.04 14.84
CA ILE A 84 -8.08 9.30 14.87
C ILE A 84 -8.57 9.60 13.44
N GLY A 85 -9.84 9.99 13.28
CA GLY A 85 -10.40 10.26 11.94
C GLY A 85 -9.61 11.29 11.11
N ALA A 86 -8.97 12.26 11.77
CA ALA A 86 -8.08 13.22 11.09
C ALA A 86 -6.83 12.56 10.49
N VAL A 87 -6.29 11.51 11.12
CA VAL A 87 -5.19 10.69 10.57
C VAL A 87 -5.67 10.00 9.31
N SER A 88 -6.82 9.34 9.35
CA SER A 88 -7.41 8.68 8.18
C SER A 88 -7.71 9.65 7.04
N GLY A 89 -8.22 10.85 7.35
CA GLY A 89 -8.45 11.90 6.37
C GLY A 89 -7.16 12.40 5.71
N ALA A 90 -6.11 12.63 6.50
CA ALA A 90 -4.81 13.05 5.98
C ALA A 90 -4.18 11.97 5.08
N VAL A 91 -4.18 10.71 5.53
CA VAL A 91 -3.66 9.57 4.75
C VAL A 91 -4.47 9.36 3.47
N GLY A 92 -5.79 9.50 3.51
CA GLY A 92 -6.64 9.44 2.32
C GLY A 92 -6.26 10.50 1.28
N CYS A 93 -5.99 11.74 1.72
CA CYS A 93 -5.53 12.81 0.82
C CYS A 93 -4.14 12.51 0.23
N LEU A 94 -3.21 12.01 1.03
CA LEU A 94 -1.87 11.65 0.59
C LEU A 94 -1.88 10.49 -0.40
N GLY A 95 -2.67 9.44 -0.14
CA GLY A 95 -2.86 8.31 -1.03
C GLY A 95 -3.52 8.70 -2.36
N ALA A 96 -4.55 9.57 -2.31
CA ALA A 96 -5.16 10.12 -3.51
C ALA A 96 -4.16 10.93 -4.35
N MET A 97 -3.29 11.72 -3.70
CA MET A 97 -2.24 12.46 -4.38
C MET A 97 -1.24 11.52 -5.07
N GLU A 98 -0.84 10.42 -4.42
CA GLU A 98 -0.01 9.38 -5.05
C GLU A 98 -0.68 8.77 -6.28
N ALA A 99 -1.95 8.40 -6.19
CA ALA A 99 -2.70 7.86 -7.33
C ALA A 99 -2.75 8.86 -8.50
N ILE A 100 -3.05 10.14 -8.22
CA ILE A 100 -3.04 11.21 -9.24
C ILE A 100 -1.66 11.35 -9.88
N LYS A 101 -0.58 11.34 -9.10
CA LYS A 101 0.78 11.42 -9.64
C LYS A 101 1.10 10.27 -10.60
N ILE A 102 0.66 9.06 -10.25
CA ILE A 102 0.88 7.87 -11.09
C ILE A 102 0.08 7.97 -12.39
N ILE A 103 -1.21 8.33 -12.32
CA ILE A 103 -2.10 8.41 -13.49
C ILE A 103 -1.68 9.54 -14.43
N ALA A 104 -1.42 10.73 -13.89
CA ALA A 104 -1.12 11.92 -14.68
C ALA A 104 0.36 12.00 -15.11
N GLY A 105 1.22 11.09 -14.65
CA GLY A 105 2.67 11.22 -14.83
C GLY A 105 3.25 12.47 -14.18
N LEU A 106 2.66 12.92 -13.06
CA LEU A 106 3.01 14.16 -12.39
C LEU A 106 4.08 13.92 -11.32
N GLY A 107 5.20 14.62 -11.45
CA GLY A 107 6.28 14.61 -10.46
C GLY A 107 6.82 13.20 -10.19
N GLU A 108 7.17 12.93 -8.93
CA GLU A 108 7.76 11.66 -8.52
C GLU A 108 6.86 10.93 -7.51
N PRO A 109 6.22 9.81 -7.90
CA PRO A 109 5.56 8.92 -6.95
C PRO A 109 6.52 8.33 -5.92
N LEU A 110 5.99 7.77 -4.84
CA LEU A 110 6.72 7.10 -3.76
C LEU A 110 7.28 5.72 -4.14
N PHE A 111 7.53 5.47 -5.43
CA PHE A 111 8.13 4.21 -5.88
C PHE A 111 9.45 3.94 -5.15
N SER A 112 9.54 2.78 -4.49
CA SER A 112 10.67 2.35 -3.65
C SER A 112 10.98 3.29 -2.47
N ARG A 113 10.00 4.08 -2.01
CA ARG A 113 10.12 4.96 -0.84
C ARG A 113 8.92 4.75 0.08
N LEU A 114 9.19 4.50 1.35
CA LEU A 114 8.20 4.49 2.42
C LEU A 114 8.20 5.86 3.09
N LEU A 115 7.10 6.59 2.95
CA LEU A 115 6.84 7.80 3.72
C LEU A 115 6.24 7.38 5.07
N THR A 116 6.94 7.70 6.16
CA THR A 116 6.42 7.55 7.51
C THR A 116 6.03 8.91 8.07
N CYS A 117 4.85 8.97 8.67
CA CYS A 117 4.27 10.19 9.21
C CYS A 117 3.98 9.97 10.70
N ASP A 118 4.60 10.77 11.56
CA ASP A 118 4.16 10.93 12.94
C ASP A 118 3.32 12.20 13.01
N LEU A 119 2.00 12.05 13.10
CA LEU A 119 1.05 13.17 13.12
C LEU A 119 0.83 13.73 14.53
N ARG A 120 1.42 13.13 15.56
CA ARG A 120 1.50 13.73 16.90
C ARG A 120 2.61 14.76 16.95
N ALA A 121 3.78 14.42 16.41
CA ALA A 121 4.93 15.33 16.31
C ALA A 121 4.94 16.17 15.03
N MET A 122 4.02 15.91 14.09
CA MET A 122 3.97 16.51 12.75
C MET A 122 5.28 16.35 11.97
N SER A 123 5.89 15.16 12.05
CA SER A 123 7.14 14.84 11.37
C SER A 123 6.94 13.83 10.25
N PHE A 124 7.70 14.00 9.16
CA PHE A 124 7.62 13.19 7.95
C PHE A 124 9.01 12.72 7.58
N ASN A 125 9.19 11.41 7.49
CA ASN A 125 10.46 10.80 7.12
C ASN A 125 10.28 9.88 5.91
N SER A 126 11.31 9.76 5.08
CA SER A 126 11.29 8.87 3.92
C SER A 126 12.41 7.85 4.04
N VAL A 127 12.05 6.57 3.95
CA VAL A 127 13.00 5.45 3.95
C VAL A 127 12.98 4.77 2.58
N ARG A 128 14.15 4.44 2.04
CA ARG A 128 14.24 3.73 0.77
C ARG A 128 13.95 2.24 0.97
N LEU A 129 12.98 1.72 0.23
CA LEU A 129 12.66 0.30 0.18
C LEU A 129 13.52 -0.40 -0.88
N ARG A 130 13.86 -1.65 -0.60
CA ARG A 130 14.58 -2.53 -1.54
C ARG A 130 13.74 -3.78 -1.81
N PRO A 131 13.64 -4.23 -3.08
CA PRO A 131 13.05 -5.52 -3.39
C PRO A 131 13.80 -6.64 -2.67
N ARG A 132 13.07 -7.68 -2.25
CA ARG A 132 13.65 -8.93 -1.76
C ARG A 132 13.86 -9.89 -2.91
N VAL A 133 15.08 -10.44 -3.03
CA VAL A 133 15.44 -11.42 -4.07
C VAL A 133 14.65 -12.71 -3.91
N ASP A 134 14.34 -13.10 -2.68
CA ASP A 134 13.61 -14.31 -2.32
C ASP A 134 12.10 -14.08 -2.15
N CYS A 135 11.57 -12.96 -2.66
CA CYS A 135 10.15 -12.67 -2.50
C CYS A 135 9.30 -13.68 -3.29
N PRO A 136 8.34 -14.38 -2.66
CA PRO A 136 7.53 -15.39 -3.34
C PRO A 136 6.59 -14.82 -4.40
N VAL A 137 6.42 -13.49 -4.44
CA VAL A 137 5.49 -12.79 -5.33
C VAL A 137 6.20 -12.02 -6.43
N CYS A 138 7.29 -11.32 -6.12
CA CYS A 138 7.98 -10.46 -7.10
C CYS A 138 9.49 -10.75 -7.25
N GLY A 139 10.00 -11.85 -6.68
CA GLY A 139 11.42 -12.23 -6.73
C GLY A 139 11.86 -12.97 -8.00
N GLY A 140 10.94 -13.18 -8.95
CA GLY A 140 11.19 -13.80 -10.25
C GLY A 140 11.67 -12.82 -11.32
#